data_AF-A0A4R5APR4-F1
#
_entry.id   AF-A0A4R5APR4-F1
#
_cell.length_a   1.000
_cell.length_b   1.000
_cell.length_c   1.000
_cell.angle_alpha   90.00
_cell.angle_beta   90.00
_cell.angle_gamma   90.00
#
_symmetry.space_group_name_H-M   'P 1'
#
loop_
_entity.id
_entity.type
_entity.pdbx_description
1 polymer ?
#
loop_
_entity_poly.entity_id
_entity_poly.type
_entity_poly.pdbx_seq_one_letter_code
_entity_poly.pdbx_strand_id
1 'polypeptide(L)'
;MRLTRRFAATVTAATLAAPLLSTPAARADGFIDCFMGDRVPTPEGYDIAGRSCDPGGATNVVVRIRAGSAAGNHRCAWADSLGGFVEGKYCREE
;
A
#
# COMPACT_ATOMS: atom_id res chain seq x y z
N MET A 1 -65.04 17.14 23.40
CA MET A 1 -64.14 16.34 22.53
C MET A 1 -63.25 17.30 21.77
N ARG A 2 -62.15 17.76 22.38
CA ARG A 2 -60.73 17.43 22.13
C ARG A 2 -60.17 17.92 20.79
N LEU A 3 -59.58 19.12 20.88
CA LEU A 3 -58.74 19.82 19.91
C LEU A 3 -57.61 18.96 19.34
N THR A 4 -57.40 19.14 18.05
CA THR A 4 -56.18 18.89 17.27
C THR A 4 -54.89 19.18 18.02
N ARG A 5 -53.96 18.22 18.03
CA ARG A 5 -52.52 18.50 18.11
C ARG A 5 -51.74 17.33 17.51
N ARG A 6 -51.36 17.49 16.24
CA ARG A 6 -50.29 16.71 15.61
C ARG A 6 -48.98 17.28 16.13
N PHE A 7 -48.29 16.55 17.00
CA PHE A 7 -46.88 16.78 17.26
C PHE A 7 -46.12 15.56 16.77
N ALA A 8 -45.63 15.68 15.54
CA ALA A 8 -44.55 14.84 15.05
C ALA A 8 -43.28 15.26 15.80
N ALA A 9 -42.74 14.36 16.62
CA ALA A 9 -41.42 14.52 17.20
C ALA A 9 -40.44 13.75 16.33
N THR A 10 -39.55 14.51 15.70
CA THR A 10 -38.48 14.11 14.79
C THR A 10 -37.56 13.06 15.37
N VAL A 11 -37.35 11.96 14.65
CA VAL A 11 -36.31 10.96 14.94
C VAL A 11 -34.96 11.61 14.64
N THR A 12 -34.17 11.90 15.68
CA THR A 12 -32.77 12.28 15.53
C THR A 12 -31.97 11.07 15.08
N ALA A 13 -31.70 10.99 13.78
CA ALA A 13 -30.72 10.07 13.24
C ALA A 13 -29.32 10.55 13.65
N ALA A 14 -28.73 9.92 14.66
CA ALA A 14 -27.32 10.08 14.96
C ALA A 14 -26.52 9.51 13.79
N THR A 15 -26.06 10.38 12.90
CA THR A 15 -25.09 10.01 11.85
C THR A 15 -23.79 9.64 12.56
N LEU A 16 -23.55 8.34 12.70
CA LEU A 16 -22.23 7.79 12.99
C LEU A 16 -21.33 8.17 11.80
N ALA A 17 -20.70 9.35 11.89
CA ALA A 17 -19.53 9.67 11.10
C ALA A 17 -18.40 8.79 11.62
N ALA A 18 -18.38 7.53 11.19
CA ALA A 18 -17.22 6.69 11.34
C ALA A 18 -16.07 7.43 10.64
N PRO A 19 -14.93 7.67 11.31
CA PRO A 19 -13.75 8.10 10.60
C PRO A 19 -13.43 6.97 9.62
N LEU A 20 -13.66 7.22 8.33
CA LEU A 20 -13.17 6.36 7.27
C LEU A 20 -11.68 6.18 7.58
N LEU A 21 -11.34 4.94 7.96
CA LEU A 21 -9.97 4.56 8.20
C LEU A 21 -9.15 5.11 7.05
N SER A 22 -8.13 5.88 7.41
CA SER A 22 -7.09 6.38 6.54
C SER A 22 -6.35 5.17 5.96
N THR A 23 -6.99 4.42 5.07
CA THR A 23 -6.31 3.45 4.22
C THR A 23 -5.35 4.29 3.40
N PRO A 24 -4.03 4.16 3.58
CA PRO A 24 -3.08 4.87 2.74
C PRO A 24 -3.47 4.53 1.31
N ALA A 25 -3.71 5.57 0.50
CA ALA A 25 -4.12 5.40 -0.88
C ALA A 25 -3.08 4.50 -1.55
N ALA A 26 -3.45 3.24 -1.80
CA ALA A 26 -2.63 2.30 -2.53
C ALA A 26 -2.44 2.91 -3.92
N ARG A 27 -1.28 3.54 -4.15
CA ARG A 27 -0.97 4.15 -5.44
C ARG A 27 -0.77 3.00 -6.42
N ALA A 28 -1.75 2.77 -7.28
CA ALA A 28 -1.86 1.56 -8.11
C ALA A 28 -0.70 1.33 -9.09
N ASP A 29 0.22 2.29 -9.25
CA ASP A 29 1.43 2.15 -10.05
C ASP A 29 2.60 2.82 -9.31
N GLY A 30 3.07 2.16 -8.24
CA GLY A 30 4.24 2.60 -7.51
C GLY A 30 5.52 2.30 -8.28
N PHE A 31 6.48 3.22 -8.23
CA PHE A 31 7.88 2.97 -8.59
C PHE A 31 8.75 3.25 -7.36
N ILE A 32 9.66 2.34 -7.03
CA ILE A 32 10.61 2.48 -5.93
C ILE A 32 12.02 2.33 -6.51
N ASP A 33 12.86 3.36 -6.37
CA ASP A 33 14.29 3.27 -6.71
C ASP A 33 15.07 2.94 -5.44
N CYS A 34 15.98 1.97 -5.53
CA CYS A 34 16.84 1.51 -4.46
C CYS A 34 18.27 1.43 -4.96
N PHE A 35 19.22 1.86 -4.12
CA PHE A 35 20.64 1.74 -4.47
C PHE A 35 21.11 0.27 -4.45
N MET A 36 20.73 -0.48 -3.41
CA MET A 36 21.17 -1.86 -3.20
C MET A 36 19.97 -2.76 -2.94
N GLY A 37 20.04 -4.00 -3.42
CA GLY A 37 19.06 -5.01 -3.04
C GLY A 37 19.44 -6.42 -3.42
N ASP A 38 18.82 -7.36 -2.70
CA ASP A 38 19.08 -8.78 -2.81
C ASP A 38 17.81 -9.57 -3.09
N ARG A 39 17.96 -10.62 -3.90
CA ARG A 39 16.88 -11.59 -4.15
C ARG A 39 16.85 -12.60 -3.02
N VAL A 40 15.67 -12.81 -2.46
CA VAL A 40 15.40 -13.88 -1.49
C VAL A 40 14.53 -14.92 -2.19
N PRO A 41 15.04 -16.11 -2.53
CA PRO A 41 14.26 -17.12 -3.22
C PRO A 41 13.01 -17.51 -2.44
N THR A 42 11.90 -17.66 -3.14
CA THR A 42 10.62 -18.17 -2.61
C THR A 42 10.10 -19.30 -3.49
N PRO A 43 9.18 -20.15 -3.00
CA PRO A 43 8.58 -21.20 -3.82
C PRO A 43 7.90 -20.69 -5.09
N GLU A 44 7.36 -19.46 -5.07
CA GLU A 44 6.68 -18.84 -6.21
C GLU A 44 7.59 -17.93 -7.07
N GLY A 45 8.87 -17.77 -6.72
CA GLY A 45 9.80 -16.89 -7.42
C GLY A 45 10.89 -16.35 -6.48
N TYR A 46 10.86 -15.04 -6.23
CA TYR A 46 11.72 -14.41 -5.23
C TYR A 46 11.07 -13.15 -4.65
N ASP A 47 11.49 -12.81 -3.45
CA ASP A 47 11.26 -11.52 -2.80
C ASP A 47 12.48 -10.62 -2.99
N ILE A 48 12.31 -9.32 -2.75
CA ILE A 48 13.39 -8.34 -2.75
C ILE A 48 13.52 -7.72 -1.38
N ALA A 49 14.75 -7.71 -0.85
CA ALA A 49 15.13 -6.90 0.29
C ALA A 49 16.09 -5.81 -0.20
N GLY A 50 15.70 -4.54 -0.11
CA GLY A 50 16.51 -3.43 -0.60
C GLY A 50 16.80 -2.37 0.45
N ARG A 51 17.80 -1.54 0.16
CA ARG A 51 18.37 -0.52 1.04
C ARG A 51 18.68 0.76 0.28
N SER A 52 18.64 1.87 1.01
CA SER A 52 18.75 3.23 0.46
C SER A 52 17.75 3.44 -0.66
N CYS A 53 16.48 3.20 -0.32
CA CYS A 53 15.34 3.30 -1.22
C CYS A 53 14.57 4.60 -1.04
N ASP A 54 13.98 5.07 -2.12
CA ASP A 54 12.98 6.14 -2.06
C ASP A 54 11.74 5.66 -1.31
N PRO A 55 11.12 6.52 -0.48
CA PRO A 55 9.91 6.16 0.23
C PRO A 55 8.76 5.93 -0.74
N GLY A 56 7.99 4.88 -0.52
CA GLY A 56 6.87 4.51 -1.37
C GLY A 56 6.40 3.10 -1.08
N GLY A 57 5.22 2.74 -1.55
CA GLY A 57 4.69 1.40 -1.30
C GLY A 57 3.34 1.22 -1.95
N ALA A 58 3.14 0.07 -2.60
CA ALA A 58 1.97 -0.21 -3.40
C ALA A 58 1.87 -1.69 -3.79
N THR A 59 0.71 -2.06 -4.32
CA THR A 59 0.52 -3.29 -5.10
C THR A 59 1.00 -3.09 -6.54
N ASN A 60 1.47 -4.15 -7.20
CA ASN A 60 1.94 -4.13 -8.61
C ASN A 60 3.00 -3.04 -8.90
N VAL A 61 3.93 -2.88 -7.96
CA VAL A 61 4.99 -1.87 -7.97
C VAL A 61 6.21 -2.35 -8.75
N VAL A 62 6.86 -1.43 -9.45
CA VAL A 62 8.18 -1.66 -10.05
C VAL A 62 9.26 -1.18 -9.09
N VAL A 63 10.14 -2.08 -8.68
CA VAL A 63 11.31 -1.79 -7.85
C VAL A 63 12.54 -1.82 -8.75
N ARG A 64 13.21 -0.67 -8.88
CA ARG A 64 14.51 -0.57 -9.55
C ARG A 64 15.62 -0.67 -8.53
N ILE A 65 16.57 -1.56 -8.76
CA ILE A 65 17.72 -1.78 -7.90
C ILE A 65 18.99 -1.54 -8.73
N ARG A 66 19.91 -0.72 -8.21
CA ARG A 66 21.13 -0.36 -8.94
C ARG A 66 22.28 -1.35 -8.76
N ALA A 67 22.37 -1.99 -7.60
CA ALA A 67 23.45 -2.91 -7.25
C ALA A 67 22.97 -4.06 -6.34
N GLY A 68 23.72 -5.16 -6.34
CA GLY A 68 23.41 -6.38 -5.58
C GLY A 68 22.86 -7.49 -6.45
N SER A 69 22.44 -8.59 -5.82
CA SER A 69 21.92 -9.76 -6.53
C SER A 69 20.57 -9.51 -7.22
N ALA A 70 19.84 -8.48 -6.78
CA ALA A 70 18.63 -8.01 -7.41
C ALA A 70 18.84 -6.81 -8.33
N ALA A 71 20.03 -6.57 -8.91
CA ALA A 71 20.20 -5.44 -9.83
C ALA A 71 19.30 -5.56 -11.07
N GLY A 72 18.59 -4.48 -11.41
CA GLY A 72 17.62 -4.44 -12.51
C GLY A 72 16.28 -3.81 -12.12
N ASN A 73 15.28 -3.98 -13.00
CA ASN A 73 13.90 -3.63 -12.72
C ASN A 73 13.12 -4.89 -12.37
N HIS A 74 12.28 -4.77 -11.33
CA HIS A 74 11.53 -5.89 -10.79
C HIS A 74 10.09 -5.50 -10.57
N ARG A 75 9.17 -6.23 -11.17
CA ARG A 75 7.75 -6.06 -10.87
C ARG A 75 7.38 -6.96 -9.71
N CYS A 76 6.95 -6.36 -8.61
CA CYS A 76 6.52 -7.06 -7.41
C CYS A 76 5.00 -6.95 -7.25
N ALA A 77 4.37 -8.03 -6.80
CA ALA A 77 2.93 -8.02 -6.50
C ALA A 77 2.61 -7.00 -5.40
N TRP A 78 3.53 -6.83 -4.45
CA TRP A 78 3.50 -5.82 -3.40
C TRP A 78 4.92 -5.41 -3.03
N ALA A 79 5.13 -4.14 -2.71
CA ALA A 79 6.32 -3.71 -1.98
C ALA A 79 6.00 -2.49 -1.12
N ASP A 80 6.71 -2.37 -0.01
CA ASP A 80 6.67 -1.19 0.87
C ASP A 80 8.08 -0.74 1.23
N SER A 81 8.30 0.56 1.21
CA SER A 81 9.55 1.19 1.58
C SER A 81 9.39 2.16 2.74
N LEU A 82 10.06 1.83 3.84
CA LEU A 82 10.05 2.60 5.07
C LEU A 82 11.48 2.79 5.59
N GLY A 83 11.82 4.03 5.94
CA GLY A 83 13.13 4.35 6.52
C GLY A 83 14.32 4.05 5.60
N GLY A 84 14.11 4.05 4.28
CA GLY A 84 15.13 3.73 3.29
C GLY A 84 15.35 2.23 3.06
N PHE A 85 14.54 1.36 3.66
CA PHE A 85 14.51 -0.07 3.37
C PHE A 85 13.29 -0.38 2.50
N VAL A 86 13.37 -1.39 1.63
CA VAL A 86 12.19 -1.92 0.92
C VAL A 86 12.06 -3.41 1.16
N GLU A 87 10.82 -3.86 1.32
CA GLU A 87 10.46 -5.27 1.25
C GLU A 87 9.49 -5.46 0.09
N GLY A 88 9.92 -6.18 -0.94
CA GLY A 88 9.12 -6.56 -2.11
C GLY A 88 8.77 -8.04 -2.08
N LYS A 89 7.51 -8.36 -2.38
CA LYS A 89 6.96 -9.72 -2.36
C LYS A 89 6.56 -10.20 -3.74
N TYR A 90 6.84 -11.47 -4.01
CA TYR A 90 6.45 -12.17 -5.25
C TYR A 90 6.91 -11.39 -6.49
N CYS A 91 8.20 -11.06 -6.50
CA CYS A 91 8.83 -10.26 -7.53
C CYS A 91 9.24 -11.13 -8.73
N ARG A 92 9.24 -10.50 -9.90
CA ARG A 92 9.79 -11.06 -11.14
C ARG A 92 10.57 -9.99 -11.90
N GLU A 93 11.50 -10.43 -12.74
CA GLU A 93 12.22 -9.51 -13.63
C GLU A 93 11.22 -8.93 -14.64
N GLU A 94 11.44 -7.68 -15.03
CA GLU A 94 10.69 -7.00 -16.08
C GLU A 94 11.41 -7.02 -17.44
#